data_AF-A0A376Y7B6-F1
#
_entry.id   AF-A0A376Y7B6-F1
#
_cell.length_a   1.000
_cell.length_b   1.000
_cell.length_c   1.000
_cell.angle_alpha   90.00
_cell.angle_beta   90.00
_cell.angle_gamma   90.00
#
_symmetry.space_group_name_H-M   'P 1'
#
loop_
_entity.id
_entity.type
_entity.pdbx_description
1 polymer ?
#
loop_
_entity_poly.entity_id
_entity_poly.type
_entity_poly.pdbx_seq_one_letter_code
_entity_poly.pdbx_strand_id
1 'polypeptide(L)' 'MVIVTDDTATITAFLQMIQEGKAITLRDGDQTISLSGLKAALLFIDAQQKRVGSETAGSRKGTNRRSAYRPRLR' A
#
# COMPACT_ATOMS: atom_id res chain seq x y z
N MET A 1 -4.76 0.25 -14.57
CA MET A 1 -5.76 1.32 -14.39
C MET A 1 -5.83 1.63 -12.91
N VAL A 2 -5.52 2.86 -12.51
CA VAL A 2 -5.69 3.31 -11.12
C VAL A 2 -7.05 3.98 -11.04
N ILE A 3 -7.85 3.65 -10.03
CA ILE A 3 -9.11 4.33 -9.76
C ILE A 3 -8.79 5.45 -8.76
N VAL A 4 -9.06 6.69 -9.14
CA VAL A 4 -8.85 7.89 -8.32
C VAL A 4 -10.23 8.50 -8.06
N THR A 5 -10.50 8.87 -6.81
CA THR A 5 -11.72 9.57 -6.40
C THR A 5 -11.37 10.61 -5.35
N ASP A 6 -12.04 11.76 -5.40
CA ASP A 6 -11.93 12.80 -4.39
C ASP A 6 -12.96 12.60 -3.26
N ASP A 7 -13.86 11.61 -3.40
CA ASP A 7 -14.87 11.28 -2.41
C ASP A 7 -14.27 10.48 -1.24
N THR A 8 -13.52 11.20 -0.42
CA THR A 8 -12.84 10.67 0.77
C THR A 8 -13.86 10.12 1.77
N ALA A 9 -15.01 10.77 1.92
CA ALA A 9 -16.05 10.39 2.88
C ALA A 9 -16.60 8.99 2.59
N THR A 10 -16.92 8.71 1.33
CA THR A 10 -17.41 7.39 0.90
C THR A 10 -16.35 6.30 1.11
N ILE A 11 -15.07 6.58 0.81
CA ILE A 11 -13.98 5.63 1.04
C ILE A 11 -13.79 5.34 2.53
N THR A 12 -13.78 6.37 3.38
CA THR A 12 -13.63 6.19 4.83
C THR A 12 -14.78 5.39 5.42
N ALA A 13 -16.03 5.72 5.06
CA ALA A 13 -17.20 4.97 5.53
C ALA A 13 -17.12 3.50 5.10
N PHE A 14 -16.72 3.23 3.86
CA PHE A 14 -16.57 1.87 3.36
C PHE A 14 -15.50 1.08 4.11
N LEU A 15 -14.32 1.67 4.32
CA LEU A 15 -13.25 1.03 5.08
C LEU A 15 -13.65 0.76 6.53
N GLN A 16 -14.40 1.67 7.15
CA GLN A 16 -14.91 1.49 8.51
C GLN A 16 -15.92 0.33 8.58
N MET A 17 -16.85 0.24 7.63
CA MET A 17 -17.78 -0.89 7.52
C MET A 17 -17.06 -2.24 7.39
N ILE A 18 -15.97 -2.31 6.62
CA ILE A 18 -15.16 -3.54 6.49
C ILE A 18 -14.45 -3.87 7.82
N GLN A 19 -13.99 -2.86 8.56
CA GLN A 19 -13.23 -3.06 9.78
C GLN A 19 -14.09 -3.55 10.95
N GLU A 20 -15.33 -3.07 11.03
CA GLU A 20 -16.28 -3.35 12.12
C GLU A 20 -17.24 -4.51 11.80
N GLY A 21 -17.57 -4.69 10.51
CA GLY A 21 -18.49 -5.70 10.05
C GLY A 21 -17.90 -7.11 10.03
N LYS A 22 -18.77 -8.13 10.15
CA LYS A 22 -18.38 -9.55 10.08
C LYS A 22 -18.61 -10.16 8.69
N ALA A 23 -19.68 -9.75 8.02
CA ALA A 23 -20.02 -10.20 6.68
C ALA A 23 -20.93 -9.18 5.98
N ILE A 24 -20.92 -9.19 4.64
CA ILE A 24 -21.93 -8.53 3.81
C ILE A 24 -22.88 -9.62 3.32
N THR A 25 -24.18 -9.43 3.57
CA THR A 25 -25.24 -10.33 3.11
C THR A 25 -26.20 -9.58 2.21
N LEU A 26 -26.76 -10.26 1.22
CA LEU A 26 -27.94 -9.74 0.54
C LEU A 26 -29.14 -9.80 1.49
N ARG A 27 -30.02 -8.80 1.42
CA ARG A 27 -31.21 -8.72 2.28
C ARG A 27 -32.17 -9.89 2.03
N ASP A 28 -32.27 -10.32 0.77
CA ASP A 28 -33.22 -11.35 0.32
C ASP A 28 -32.53 -12.54 -0.36
N GLY A 29 -31.24 -12.77 -0.09
CA GLY A 29 -30.48 -13.84 -0.73
C GLY A 29 -29.43 -14.47 0.18
N ASP A 30 -29.03 -15.69 -0.16
CA ASP A 30 -28.13 -16.53 0.66
C ASP A 30 -26.64 -16.19 0.47
N GLN A 31 -26.35 -15.19 -0.34
CA GLN A 31 -24.98 -14.77 -0.64
C GLN A 31 -24.42 -13.97 0.53
N THR A 32 -23.43 -14.57 1.20
CA THR A 32 -22.70 -13.96 2.30
C THR A 32 -21.22 -13.90 1.96
N ILE A 33 -20.63 -12.71 2.02
CA ILE A 33 -19.19 -12.51 1.90
C ILE A 33 -18.64 -12.20 3.28
N SER A 34 -17.68 -12.99 3.75
CA SER A 34 -16.98 -12.72 5.00
C SER A 34 -16.09 -11.49 4.89
N LEU A 35 -16.24 -10.56 5.85
CA LEU A 35 -15.39 -9.36 5.94
C LEU A 35 -14.06 -9.64 6.65
N SER A 36 -13.95 -10.74 7.41
CA SER A 36 -12.68 -11.12 8.04
C SER A 36 -11.60 -11.46 7.01
N GLY A 37 -11.97 -12.18 5.95
CA GLY A 37 -11.07 -12.49 4.83
C GLY A 37 -10.70 -11.24 4.03
N LEU A 38 -11.64 -10.32 3.81
CA LEU A 38 -11.38 -9.07 3.10
C LEU A 38 -10.42 -8.15 3.87
N LYS A 39 -10.62 -8.02 5.19
CA LYS A 39 -9.70 -7.27 6.06
C LYS A 39 -8.29 -7.85 6.03
N ALA A 40 -8.16 -9.18 6.10
CA ALA A 40 -6.87 -9.86 6.01
C ALA A 40 -6.18 -9.61 4.65
N ALA A 41 -6.93 -9.65 3.55
CA ALA A 41 -6.42 -9.37 2.21
C ALA A 41 -5.89 -7.92 2.08
N LEU A 42 -6.62 -6.93 2.62
CA LEU A 42 -6.18 -5.53 2.63
C LEU A 42 -4.88 -5.34 3.42
N LEU A 43 -4.78 -5.95 4.61
CA LEU A 43 -3.56 -5.91 5.43
C LEU A 43 -2.38 -6.60 4.74
N PHE A 44 -2.63 -7.73 4.06
CA PHE A 44 -1.61 -8.43 3.31
C PHE A 44 -1.07 -7.59 2.15
N ILE A 45 -1.94 -6.94 1.38
CA ILE A 45 -1.54 -6.06 0.28
C ILE A 45 -0.70 -4.88 0.80
N ASP A 46 -1.15 -4.21 1.87
CA ASP A 46 -0.43 -3.10 2.50
C ASP A 46 0.98 -3.53 2.96
N ALA A 47 1.10 -4.71 3.59
CA ALA A 47 2.39 -5.24 4.03
C ALA A 47 3.35 -5.52 2.85
N GLN A 48 2.86 -6.09 1.75
CA GLN A 48 3.67 -6.33 0.55
C GLN A 48 4.11 -5.02 -0.11
N GLN A 49 3.22 -4.02 -0.20
CA GLN A 49 3.56 -2.71 -0.81
C GLN A 49 4.59 -1.94 0.01
N LYS A 50 4.48 -1.95 1.35
CA LYS A 50 5.48 -1.32 2.25
C LYS A 50 6.86 -1.94 2.08
N ARG A 51 6.93 -3.27 1.96
CA ARG A 51 8.20 -3.99 1.76
C ARG A 51 8.85 -3.64 0.43
N VAL A 52 8.11 -3.65 -0.68
CA VAL A 52 8.64 -3.28 -2.01
C VAL A 52 9.09 -1.82 -2.07
N GLY A 53 8.36 -0.90 -1.42
CA GLY A 53 8.76 0.51 -1.32
C GLY A 53 10.06 0.72 -0.52
N SER A 54 10.29 -0.07 0.53
CA SER A 54 11.51 0.01 1.35
C SER A 54 12.74 -0.66 0.70
N GLU A 55 12.58 -1.83 0.08
CA GLU A 55 13.68 -2.57 -0.57
C GLU A 55 14.20 -1.84 -1.83
N THR A 56 13.33 -1.13 -2.56
CA THR A 56 13.73 -0.35 -3.75
C THR A 56 14.28 1.04 -3.40
N ALA A 57 13.96 1.60 -2.24
CA ALA A 57 14.50 2.88 -1.78
C ALA A 57 15.98 2.81 -1.36
N GLY A 58 16.44 1.65 -0.87
CA GLY A 58 17.82 1.47 -0.40
C GLY A 58 18.86 1.22 -1.51
N SER A 59 18.44 0.74 -2.68
CA SER A 59 19.40 0.20 -3.66
C SER A 59 19.90 1.21 -4.70
N ARG A 60 19.47 2.48 -4.67
CA ARG A 60 19.92 3.55 -5.60
C ARG A 60 20.93 4.55 -5.01
N LYS A 61 21.27 4.47 -3.72
CA LYS A 61 22.21 5.42 -3.11
C LYS A 61 23.61 4.82 -3.03
N GLY A 62 24.34 4.82 -4.15
CA GLY A 62 25.65 4.15 -4.16
C GLY A 62 26.61 4.33 -5.33
N THR A 63 26.45 5.28 -6.25
CA THR A 63 27.52 5.54 -7.26
C THR A 63 27.68 7.03 -7.58
N ASN A 64 28.09 7.83 -6.60
CA ASN A 64 28.74 9.11 -6.88
C ASN A 64 29.87 9.39 -5.88
N ARG A 65 30.99 8.70 -6.04
CA ARG A 65 32.27 9.20 -5.53
C ARG A 65 33.04 9.77 -6.71
N ARG A 66 32.87 11.08 -6.91
CA ARG A 66 33.68 11.88 -7.84
C ARG A 66 35.16 11.67 -7.53
N SER A 67 35.91 11.37 -8.59
CA SER A 67 37.36 11.36 -8.67
C SER A 67 37.97 12.59 -7.98
N ALA A 68 38.90 12.37 -7.05
CA ALA A 68 39.68 13.42 -6.42
C ALA A 68 40.82 13.84 -7.36
N TYR A 69 40.69 15.01 -7.98
CA TYR A 69 41.83 15.68 -8.61
C TYR A 69 42.77 16.23 -7.52
N ARG A 70 44.02 15.75 -7.48
CA ARG A 70 45.13 16.37 -6.75
C ARG A 70 46.01 17.14 -7.74
N PRO A 71 46.15 18.47 -7.66
CA PRO A 71 47.15 19.17 -8.46
C PRO A 71 48.54 18.94 -7.85
N ARG A 72 49.51 18.63 -8.71
CA ARG A 72 50.94 18.60 -8.33
C ARG A 72 51.42 20.05 -8.23
N LEU A 73 51.83 20.48 -7.05
CA LEU A 73 52.64 21.69 -6.90
C LEU A 73 54.04 21.40 -7.47
N ARG A 74 54.53 22.34 -8.29
CA ARG A 74 55.89 22.35 -8.84
C ARG A 74 56.92 22.56 -7.74
#